data_AF-A0AAE0R096-F1
#
_entry.id   AF-A0AAE0R096-F1
#
_cell.length_a   1.000
_cell.length_b   1.000
_cell.length_c   1.000
_cell.angle_alpha   90.00
_cell.angle_beta   90.00
_cell.angle_gamma   90.00
#
_symmetry.space_group_name_H-M   'P 1'
#
loop_
_entity.id
_entity.type
_entity.pdbx_description
1 polymer ?
#
loop_
_entity_poly.entity_id
_entity_poly.type
_entity_poly.pdbx_seq_one_letter_code
_entity_poly.pdbx_strand_id
1 'polypeptide(L)'
;MAVELRSSVKYGTVLSFTVLLLAYWFRSPQSVLDERLGAVLSSLLRAERKVGMNNIARPRVAIGFGGCVDIIVDGVTLLNKIGLQPTDKPLHHDYIENVEQLAQSFAYFFAPGAASERLVVNDTLFSQLVEASRELPGNRWSVGGNAPVMAGRMASEGCDVLLGGSFSPDFNDYLSEHITVAGNTVEEPDIHLILEYPSGAIWGPYSSRRANRYIVHSDDHNPYLDSIEEFDKKLQSFKPDLLVVGGLQMMDNFPFKQGEREALLNRLAQLLSSASPQTNVHFEMASFVDESLMSNLLDLVLLHADSLGMNEQELPNLLSLFRGSTVTVLSDPNPRVATVLDQMRELYRIVNLRHRQTGRGRALTRLHVHTLAFQAMIVTHGSQWKNTMSATAKASLTANRHVCGSANIDPSKARLILDESFSVSRREGSQRIPLQESRPVSCWTEDEYEICVAPVLVCTEVYQTAGGGDNISAAGLVLQI
;
A
#
# COMPACT_ATOMS: atom_id res chain seq x y z
N MET A 1 -22.75 10.96 74.61
CA MET A 1 -21.51 10.87 73.79
C MET A 1 -21.87 11.27 72.38
N ALA A 2 -21.59 12.53 72.01
CA ALA A 2 -21.70 13.01 70.64
C ALA A 2 -20.28 13.31 70.18
N VAL A 3 -19.78 12.55 69.20
CA VAL A 3 -18.48 12.78 68.58
C VAL A 3 -18.69 13.80 67.48
N GLU A 4 -18.34 15.07 67.76
CA GLU A 4 -18.16 16.09 66.72
C GLU A 4 -16.87 15.78 65.95
N LEU A 5 -17.01 15.28 64.72
CA LEU A 5 -15.93 15.24 63.74
C LEU A 5 -15.79 16.62 63.08
N ARG A 6 -15.03 17.52 63.69
CA ARG A 6 -14.55 18.75 63.01
C ARG A 6 -13.29 18.44 62.21
N SER A 7 -13.46 18.14 60.93
CA SER A 7 -12.37 18.17 59.95
C SER A 7 -12.09 19.62 59.56
N SER A 8 -11.04 20.23 60.13
CA SER A 8 -10.53 21.51 59.64
C SER A 8 -9.56 21.26 58.48
N VAL A 9 -10.06 21.38 57.26
CA VAL A 9 -9.19 21.41 56.08
C VAL A 9 -8.42 22.72 56.14
N LYS A 10 -7.10 22.65 56.35
CA LYS A 10 -6.23 23.84 56.41
C LYS A 10 -6.24 24.51 55.04
N TYR A 11 -6.31 25.85 54.99
CA TYR A 11 -6.33 26.65 53.76
C TYR A 11 -5.21 26.29 52.76
N GLY A 12 -4.05 25.84 53.25
CA GLY A 12 -2.96 25.35 52.40
C GLY A 12 -3.32 24.08 51.60
N THR A 13 -4.11 23.17 52.17
CA THR A 13 -4.57 21.95 51.49
C THR A 13 -5.57 22.28 50.38
N VAL A 14 -6.46 23.26 50.60
CA VAL A 14 -7.37 23.76 49.57
C VAL A 14 -6.58 24.41 48.44
N LEU A 15 -5.62 25.27 48.74
CA LEU A 15 -4.79 25.94 47.74
C LEU A 15 -3.98 24.95 46.90
N SER A 16 -3.35 23.94 47.52
CA SER A 16 -2.62 22.90 46.79
C SER A 16 -3.53 22.07 45.90
N PHE A 17 -4.74 21.75 46.36
CA PHE A 17 -5.72 21.00 45.56
C PHE A 17 -6.26 21.84 44.38
N THR A 18 -6.48 23.14 44.59
CA THR A 18 -6.85 24.08 43.53
C THR A 18 -5.73 24.24 42.50
N VAL A 19 -4.47 24.34 42.92
CA VAL A 19 -3.31 24.39 42.00
C VAL A 19 -3.18 23.08 41.22
N LEU A 20 -3.43 21.92 41.84
CA LEU A 20 -3.45 20.62 41.15
C LEU A 20 -4.60 20.51 40.15
N LEU A 21 -5.80 20.97 40.51
CA LEU A 21 -6.95 21.01 39.59
C LEU A 21 -6.73 21.98 38.43
N LEU A 22 -6.17 23.16 38.69
CA LEU A 22 -5.80 24.11 37.65
C LEU A 22 -4.69 23.55 36.78
N ALA A 23 -3.65 22.92 37.35
CA ALA A 23 -2.60 22.26 36.59
C ALA A 23 -3.15 21.10 35.74
N TYR A 24 -4.10 20.30 36.26
CA TYR A 24 -4.77 19.25 35.51
C TYR A 24 -5.67 19.80 34.39
N TRP A 25 -6.38 20.90 34.64
CA TRP A 25 -7.26 21.54 33.66
C TRP A 25 -6.47 22.28 32.56
N PHE A 26 -5.38 22.95 32.92
CA PHE A 26 -4.48 23.62 31.95
C PHE A 26 -3.51 22.66 31.25
N ARG A 27 -3.24 21.49 31.83
CA ARG A 27 -2.35 20.46 31.29
C ARG A 27 -3.14 19.19 31.01
N SER A 28 -4.11 19.30 30.10
CA SER A 28 -4.74 18.14 29.51
C SER A 28 -3.69 17.34 28.74
N PRO A 29 -3.48 16.03 29.01
CA PRO A 29 -2.60 15.19 28.20
C PRO A 29 -2.98 15.23 26.70
N GLN A 30 -4.26 15.47 26.40
CA GLN A 30 -4.78 15.62 25.05
C GLN A 30 -4.14 16.84 24.35
N SER A 31 -4.03 18.00 25.03
CA SER A 31 -3.54 19.23 24.39
C SER A 31 -2.06 19.13 23.99
N VAL A 32 -1.25 18.41 24.77
CA VAL A 32 0.17 18.19 24.46
C VAL A 32 0.36 17.23 23.29
N LEU A 33 -0.47 16.17 23.22
CA LEU A 33 -0.47 15.24 22.10
C LEU A 33 -0.94 15.92 20.80
N ASP A 34 -1.94 16.79 20.90
CA ASP A 34 -2.48 17.58 19.79
C ASP A 34 -1.45 18.61 19.29
N GLU A 35 -0.71 19.27 20.20
CA GLU A 35 0.39 20.17 19.85
C GLU A 35 1.53 19.44 19.11
N ARG A 36 1.95 18.27 19.63
CA ARG A 36 2.97 17.43 18.99
C ARG A 36 2.53 16.96 17.60
N LEU A 37 1.30 16.48 17.47
CA LEU A 37 0.74 16.06 16.18
C LEU A 37 0.72 17.23 15.19
N GLY A 38 0.28 18.42 15.63
CA GLY A 38 0.28 19.64 14.83
C GLY A 38 1.68 20.06 14.36
N ALA A 39 2.69 19.96 15.23
CA ALA A 39 4.07 20.27 14.91
C ALA A 39 4.66 19.30 13.87
N VAL A 40 4.42 17.99 14.05
CA VAL A 40 4.83 16.95 13.09
C VAL A 40 4.16 17.17 11.74
N LEU A 41 2.83 17.36 11.70
CA LEU A 41 2.07 17.61 10.47
C LEU A 41 2.61 18.85 9.73
N SER A 42 2.78 19.96 10.44
CA SER A 42 3.30 21.20 9.85
C SER A 42 4.69 21.02 9.24
N SER A 43 5.54 20.23 9.88
CA SER A 43 6.89 19.95 9.41
C SER A 43 6.94 18.96 8.25
N LEU A 44 6.05 17.96 8.21
CA LEU A 44 5.86 17.07 7.06
C LEU A 44 5.35 17.84 5.83
N LEU A 45 4.34 18.71 6.00
CA LEU A 45 3.83 19.55 4.91
C LEU A 45 4.91 20.50 4.38
N ARG A 46 5.76 21.04 5.26
CA ARG A 46 6.92 21.84 4.85
C ARG A 46 7.95 21.02 4.09
N ALA A 47 8.19 19.77 4.48
CA ALA A 47 9.10 18.86 3.78
C ALA A 47 8.57 18.51 2.37
N GLU A 48 7.28 18.17 2.25
CA GLU A 48 6.61 17.93 0.96
C GLU A 48 6.76 19.14 0.02
N ARG A 49 6.50 20.35 0.51
CA ARG A 49 6.54 21.59 -0.30
C ARG A 49 7.93 22.08 -0.68
N LYS A 50 9.01 21.46 -0.20
CA LYS A 50 10.38 21.83 -0.60
C LYS A 50 10.66 21.58 -2.08
N VAL A 51 9.92 20.66 -2.67
CA VAL A 51 10.06 20.27 -4.08
C VAL A 51 8.69 20.42 -4.72
N GLY A 52 8.62 21.24 -5.76
CA GLY A 52 7.43 21.41 -6.56
C GLY A 52 7.53 20.61 -7.86
N MET A 53 6.39 20.30 -8.45
CA MET A 53 6.31 19.73 -9.79
C MET A 53 6.50 20.83 -10.85
N ASN A 54 7.19 20.49 -11.93
CA ASN A 54 7.34 21.40 -13.06
C ASN A 54 6.08 21.35 -13.93
N ASN A 55 5.18 22.30 -13.74
CA ASN A 55 3.92 22.35 -14.49
C ASN A 55 4.08 22.69 -15.98
N ILE A 56 5.29 23.05 -16.44
CA ILE A 56 5.58 23.36 -17.86
C ILE A 56 6.07 22.10 -18.59
N ALA A 57 6.89 21.28 -17.93
CA ALA A 57 7.38 20.01 -18.47
C ALA A 57 6.92 18.88 -17.54
N ARG A 58 5.69 18.39 -17.79
CA ARG A 58 5.07 17.31 -17.04
C ARG A 58 5.87 16.02 -17.26
N PRO A 59 6.30 15.31 -16.20
CA PRO A 59 6.93 14.01 -16.35
C PRO A 59 5.96 13.02 -17.02
N ARG A 60 6.52 12.19 -17.90
CA ARG A 60 5.76 11.18 -18.65
C ARG A 60 5.93 9.83 -17.98
N VAL A 61 4.84 9.27 -17.47
CA VAL A 61 4.87 7.97 -16.81
C VAL A 61 4.08 6.96 -17.63
N ALA A 62 4.72 5.85 -18.00
CA ALA A 62 4.01 4.71 -18.56
C ALA A 62 3.78 3.70 -17.45
N ILE A 63 2.55 3.22 -17.30
CA ILE A 63 2.17 2.33 -16.21
C ILE A 63 1.21 1.23 -16.69
N GLY A 64 1.49 -0.01 -16.32
CA GLY A 64 0.62 -1.17 -16.53
C GLY A 64 0.79 -2.18 -15.40
N PHE A 65 0.01 -3.25 -15.30
CA PHE A 65 -1.08 -3.61 -16.18
C PHE A 65 -2.37 -3.83 -15.41
N GLY A 66 -3.46 -3.83 -16.17
CA GLY A 66 -4.77 -4.22 -15.69
C GLY A 66 -5.58 -3.04 -15.17
N GLY A 67 -6.81 -3.34 -14.84
CA GLY A 67 -7.76 -2.39 -14.31
C GLY A 67 -9.13 -3.02 -14.14
N CYS A 68 -9.86 -2.54 -13.16
CA CYS A 68 -11.14 -3.10 -12.79
C CYS A 68 -12.05 -2.02 -12.24
N VAL A 69 -13.30 -2.39 -12.02
CA VAL A 69 -14.26 -1.59 -11.25
C VAL A 69 -14.35 -2.18 -9.86
N ASP A 70 -13.95 -1.40 -8.86
CA ASP A 70 -14.09 -1.76 -7.46
C ASP A 70 -15.52 -1.44 -6.99
N ILE A 71 -16.20 -2.44 -6.44
CA ILE A 71 -17.42 -2.26 -5.65
C ILE A 71 -17.06 -2.45 -4.19
N ILE A 72 -17.11 -1.36 -3.43
CA ILE A 72 -16.73 -1.32 -2.03
C ILE A 72 -17.97 -1.38 -1.15
N VAL A 73 -18.00 -2.35 -0.24
CA VAL A 73 -19.11 -2.60 0.68
C VAL A 73 -18.63 -3.02 2.06
N ASP A 74 -19.50 -2.91 3.07
CA ASP A 74 -19.26 -3.54 4.37
C ASP A 74 -19.33 -5.07 4.22
N GLY A 75 -18.19 -5.72 4.45
CA GLY A 75 -18.01 -7.14 4.21
C GLY A 75 -18.95 -8.00 5.06
N VAL A 76 -19.08 -7.68 6.35
CA VAL A 76 -19.95 -8.44 7.27
C VAL A 76 -21.40 -8.35 6.84
N THR A 77 -21.85 -7.15 6.44
CA THR A 77 -23.21 -6.90 5.95
C THR A 77 -23.47 -7.66 4.65
N LEU A 78 -22.53 -7.68 3.71
CA LEU A 78 -22.65 -8.46 2.48
C LEU A 78 -22.79 -9.97 2.76
N LEU A 79 -21.88 -10.52 3.56
CA LEU A 79 -21.90 -11.95 3.90
C LEU A 79 -23.19 -12.35 4.61
N ASN A 80 -23.69 -11.50 5.50
CA ASN A 80 -24.99 -11.73 6.16
C ASN A 80 -26.17 -11.64 5.17
N LYS A 81 -26.14 -10.70 4.23
CA LYS A 81 -27.20 -10.51 3.22
C LYS A 81 -27.36 -11.75 2.33
N ILE A 82 -26.24 -12.37 1.93
CA ILE A 82 -26.28 -13.62 1.12
C ILE A 82 -26.53 -14.87 1.99
N GLY A 83 -26.74 -14.71 3.30
CA GLY A 83 -27.00 -15.81 4.23
C GLY A 83 -25.78 -16.67 4.56
N LEU A 84 -24.57 -16.19 4.27
CA LEU A 84 -23.33 -16.94 4.52
C LEU A 84 -23.10 -17.05 6.04
N GLN A 85 -23.08 -18.29 6.52
CA GLN A 85 -22.83 -18.55 7.94
C GLN A 85 -21.33 -18.52 8.25
N PRO A 86 -20.93 -17.93 9.39
CA PRO A 86 -19.58 -18.06 9.90
C PRO A 86 -19.18 -19.53 10.05
N THR A 87 -17.94 -19.86 9.73
CA THR A 87 -17.36 -21.18 9.99
C THR A 87 -16.74 -21.25 11.38
N ASP A 88 -16.57 -22.45 11.94
CA ASP A 88 -15.71 -22.68 13.12
C ASP A 88 -14.28 -23.08 12.73
N LYS A 89 -13.99 -23.21 11.43
CA LYS A 89 -12.71 -23.68 10.88
C LYS A 89 -12.13 -22.66 9.89
N PRO A 90 -11.49 -21.57 10.36
CA PRO A 90 -10.79 -20.65 9.47
C PRO A 90 -9.70 -21.40 8.72
N LEU A 91 -9.72 -21.30 7.39
CA LEU A 91 -8.77 -21.99 6.53
C LEU A 91 -8.44 -21.10 5.33
N HIS A 92 -7.15 -20.96 5.05
CA HIS A 92 -6.69 -20.31 3.84
C HIS A 92 -6.93 -21.22 2.64
N HIS A 93 -7.53 -20.65 1.60
CA HIS A 93 -7.63 -21.25 0.27
C HIS A 93 -6.90 -20.39 -0.76
N ASP A 94 -6.34 -21.05 -1.77
CA ASP A 94 -5.65 -20.41 -2.90
C ASP A 94 -6.64 -19.67 -3.81
N TYR A 95 -7.80 -20.27 -4.04
CA TYR A 95 -8.96 -19.72 -4.75
C TYR A 95 -10.25 -20.24 -4.10
N ILE A 96 -11.40 -19.66 -4.49
CA ILE A 96 -12.71 -19.92 -3.89
C ILE A 96 -13.63 -20.60 -4.92
N GLU A 97 -13.98 -21.86 -4.67
CA GLU A 97 -14.86 -22.66 -5.52
C GLU A 97 -16.33 -22.63 -5.06
N ASN A 98 -16.54 -22.41 -3.77
CA ASN A 98 -17.86 -22.55 -3.15
C ASN A 98 -18.00 -21.70 -1.88
N VAL A 99 -19.24 -21.63 -1.38
CA VAL A 99 -19.61 -20.85 -0.19
C VAL A 99 -18.86 -21.29 1.07
N GLU A 100 -18.55 -22.57 1.23
CA GLU A 100 -17.81 -23.06 2.40
C GLU A 100 -16.39 -22.49 2.41
N GLN A 101 -15.68 -22.58 1.28
CA GLN A 101 -14.34 -22.02 1.15
C GLN A 101 -14.34 -20.50 1.31
N LEU A 102 -15.36 -19.79 0.81
CA LEU A 102 -15.50 -18.35 1.03
C LEU A 102 -15.58 -18.01 2.53
N ALA A 103 -16.41 -18.73 3.27
CA ALA A 103 -16.56 -18.51 4.71
C ALA A 103 -15.25 -18.81 5.47
N GLN A 104 -14.59 -19.91 5.12
CA GLN A 104 -13.33 -20.33 5.73
C GLN A 104 -12.20 -19.33 5.46
N SER A 105 -12.08 -18.88 4.21
CA SER A 105 -11.06 -17.91 3.80
C SER A 105 -11.31 -16.55 4.42
N PHE A 106 -12.54 -16.02 4.37
CA PHE A 106 -12.85 -14.74 5.00
C PHE A 106 -12.55 -14.77 6.50
N ALA A 107 -12.99 -15.80 7.24
CA ALA A 107 -12.69 -15.96 8.66
C ALA A 107 -11.18 -15.94 8.97
N TYR A 108 -10.38 -16.57 8.10
CA TYR A 108 -8.92 -16.67 8.26
C TYR A 108 -8.23 -15.31 8.25
N PHE A 109 -8.63 -14.40 7.34
CA PHE A 109 -8.05 -13.04 7.23
C PHE A 109 -8.75 -12.00 8.10
N PHE A 110 -10.05 -12.17 8.37
CA PHE A 110 -10.88 -11.21 9.10
C PHE A 110 -10.40 -11.02 10.55
N ALA A 111 -10.17 -12.12 11.28
CA ALA A 111 -9.77 -12.07 12.70
C ALA A 111 -8.42 -11.35 12.93
N PRO A 112 -7.32 -11.67 12.21
CA PRO A 112 -6.08 -10.90 12.33
C PRO A 112 -6.19 -9.48 11.74
N GLY A 113 -7.22 -9.19 10.94
CA GLY A 113 -7.35 -7.95 10.19
C GLY A 113 -6.30 -7.87 9.09
N ALA A 114 -6.01 -8.98 8.41
CA ALA A 114 -5.05 -9.04 7.32
C ALA A 114 -5.69 -8.66 5.98
N ALA A 115 -4.85 -8.18 5.06
CA ALA A 115 -5.25 -7.84 3.71
C ALA A 115 -5.16 -9.12 2.86
N SER A 116 -6.14 -9.37 2.01
CA SER A 116 -6.09 -10.48 1.04
C SER A 116 -6.94 -10.20 -0.19
N GLU A 117 -6.69 -10.98 -1.23
CA GLU A 117 -7.35 -10.91 -2.53
C GLU A 117 -7.44 -12.32 -3.11
N ARG A 118 -8.63 -12.78 -3.53
CA ARG A 118 -8.84 -14.16 -3.97
C ARG A 118 -9.71 -14.25 -5.20
N LEU A 119 -9.29 -15.11 -6.13
CA LEU A 119 -10.11 -15.53 -7.25
C LEU A 119 -11.30 -16.36 -6.77
N VAL A 120 -12.49 -16.06 -7.25
CA VAL A 120 -13.70 -16.89 -7.13
C VAL A 120 -13.93 -17.56 -8.47
N VAL A 121 -13.65 -18.86 -8.58
CA VAL A 121 -13.77 -19.61 -9.85
C VAL A 121 -15.21 -20.00 -10.19
N ASN A 122 -16.15 -19.71 -9.29
CA ASN A 122 -17.56 -20.02 -9.46
C ASN A 122 -18.33 -18.76 -9.85
N ASP A 123 -18.55 -18.58 -11.13
CA ASP A 123 -19.21 -17.39 -11.71
C ASP A 123 -20.60 -17.16 -11.13
N THR A 124 -21.33 -18.23 -10.79
CA THR A 124 -22.66 -18.10 -10.17
C THR A 124 -22.56 -17.53 -8.77
N LEU A 125 -21.62 -18.02 -7.95
CA LEU A 125 -21.36 -17.46 -6.62
C LEU A 125 -20.88 -16.02 -6.71
N PHE A 126 -19.96 -15.73 -7.63
CA PHE A 126 -19.43 -14.38 -7.81
C PHE A 126 -20.53 -13.40 -8.25
N SER A 127 -21.34 -13.78 -9.23
CA SER A 127 -22.49 -12.98 -9.69
C SER A 127 -23.47 -12.68 -8.56
N GLN A 128 -23.78 -13.67 -7.71
CA GLN A 128 -24.63 -13.46 -6.53
C GLN A 128 -24.04 -12.45 -5.54
N LEU A 129 -22.72 -12.49 -5.31
CA LEU A 129 -22.03 -11.52 -4.46
C LEU A 129 -22.10 -10.10 -5.06
N VAL A 130 -21.91 -9.97 -6.39
CA VAL A 130 -21.99 -8.69 -7.10
C VAL A 130 -23.40 -8.13 -7.07
N GLU A 131 -24.43 -8.92 -7.37
CA GLU A 131 -25.82 -8.46 -7.29
C GLU A 131 -26.19 -8.02 -5.87
N ALA A 132 -25.83 -8.82 -4.87
CA ALA A 132 -26.08 -8.49 -3.47
C ALA A 132 -25.34 -7.22 -3.03
N SER A 133 -24.11 -6.98 -3.50
CA SER A 133 -23.34 -5.79 -3.14
C SER A 133 -23.96 -4.50 -3.71
N ARG A 134 -24.49 -4.56 -4.94
CA ARG A 134 -25.17 -3.43 -5.61
C ARG A 134 -26.45 -3.00 -4.90
N GLU A 135 -27.14 -3.93 -4.25
CA GLU A 135 -28.36 -3.65 -3.49
C GLU A 135 -28.11 -3.10 -2.08
N LEU A 136 -26.86 -3.14 -1.58
CA LEU A 136 -26.56 -2.65 -0.25
C LEU A 136 -26.55 -1.12 -0.21
N PRO A 137 -27.20 -0.50 0.80
CA PRO A 137 -27.09 0.94 0.99
C PRO A 137 -25.65 1.31 1.34
N GLY A 138 -25.14 2.37 0.73
CA GLY A 138 -23.78 2.85 0.97
C GLY A 138 -22.67 2.09 0.23
N ASN A 139 -23.02 1.22 -0.73
CA ASN A 139 -22.02 0.73 -1.68
C ASN A 139 -21.38 1.90 -2.44
N ARG A 140 -20.09 1.76 -2.75
CA ARG A 140 -19.33 2.75 -3.51
C ARG A 140 -18.66 2.08 -4.70
N TRP A 141 -18.49 2.87 -5.74
CA TRP A 141 -17.86 2.44 -6.97
C TRP A 141 -16.62 3.29 -7.19
N SER A 142 -15.53 2.65 -7.56
CA SER A 142 -14.29 3.35 -7.90
C SER A 142 -13.51 2.64 -8.99
N VAL A 143 -12.65 3.42 -9.65
CA VAL A 143 -11.58 2.88 -10.49
C VAL A 143 -10.64 2.04 -9.61
N GLY A 144 -10.51 0.77 -9.96
CA GLY A 144 -9.72 -0.23 -9.25
C GLY A 144 -8.49 -0.72 -10.03
N GLY A 145 -7.68 -1.54 -9.36
CA GLY A 145 -6.43 -2.10 -9.87
C GLY A 145 -5.23 -1.19 -9.60
N ASN A 146 -4.03 -1.79 -9.42
CA ASN A 146 -2.83 -1.02 -9.07
C ASN A 146 -2.51 0.04 -10.12
N ALA A 147 -2.50 -0.35 -11.40
CA ALA A 147 -2.10 0.54 -12.49
C ALA A 147 -3.02 1.75 -12.65
N PRO A 148 -4.37 1.62 -12.69
CA PRO A 148 -5.26 2.77 -12.81
C PRO A 148 -5.25 3.66 -11.58
N VAL A 149 -5.15 3.08 -10.38
CA VAL A 149 -5.08 3.85 -9.12
C VAL A 149 -3.81 4.68 -9.07
N MET A 150 -2.65 4.10 -9.39
CA MET A 150 -1.39 4.82 -9.49
C MET A 150 -1.43 5.87 -10.61
N ALA A 151 -2.00 5.54 -11.78
CA ALA A 151 -2.16 6.47 -12.90
C ALA A 151 -2.99 7.71 -12.50
N GLY A 152 -4.13 7.49 -11.84
CA GLY A 152 -4.97 8.55 -11.31
C GLY A 152 -4.22 9.46 -10.33
N ARG A 153 -3.46 8.86 -9.39
CA ARG A 153 -2.60 9.62 -8.48
C ARG A 153 -1.57 10.44 -9.26
N MET A 154 -0.80 9.84 -10.15
CA MET A 154 0.26 10.54 -10.89
C MET A 154 -0.29 11.67 -11.76
N ALA A 155 -1.42 11.45 -12.43
CA ALA A 155 -2.08 12.48 -13.23
C ALA A 155 -2.52 13.67 -12.36
N SER A 156 -3.10 13.40 -11.19
CA SER A 156 -3.51 14.45 -10.23
C SER A 156 -2.34 15.25 -9.67
N GLU A 157 -1.14 14.65 -9.68
CA GLU A 157 0.09 15.25 -9.17
C GLU A 157 0.92 15.91 -10.28
N GLY A 158 0.41 15.99 -11.51
CA GLY A 158 1.03 16.75 -12.60
C GLY A 158 1.82 15.93 -13.62
N CYS A 159 1.65 14.61 -13.68
CA CYS A 159 2.23 13.78 -14.74
C CYS A 159 1.29 13.68 -15.96
N ASP A 160 1.86 13.41 -17.13
CA ASP A 160 1.14 12.83 -18.26
C ASP A 160 1.36 11.32 -18.23
N VAL A 161 0.28 10.54 -18.37
CA VAL A 161 0.30 9.10 -18.09
C VAL A 161 -0.15 8.29 -19.29
N LEU A 162 0.61 7.26 -19.64
CA LEU A 162 0.18 6.19 -20.54
C LEU A 162 -0.21 4.98 -19.68
N LEU A 163 -1.50 4.60 -19.69
CA LEU A 163 -2.04 3.52 -18.86
C LEU A 163 -2.30 2.27 -19.70
N GLY A 164 -1.59 1.18 -19.41
CA GLY A 164 -1.83 -0.15 -19.95
C GLY A 164 -2.96 -0.86 -19.22
N GLY A 165 -4.14 -0.89 -19.83
CA GLY A 165 -5.32 -1.56 -19.29
C GLY A 165 -6.44 -1.61 -20.32
N SER A 166 -7.32 -2.59 -20.19
CA SER A 166 -8.49 -2.76 -21.05
C SER A 166 -9.72 -2.26 -20.28
N PHE A 167 -10.47 -1.32 -20.86
CA PHE A 167 -11.55 -0.62 -20.17
C PHE A 167 -12.78 -0.44 -21.06
N SER A 168 -13.94 -0.28 -20.43
CA SER A 168 -15.13 0.15 -21.13
C SER A 168 -15.07 1.64 -21.51
N PRO A 169 -15.84 2.08 -22.53
CA PRO A 169 -15.89 3.50 -22.89
C PRO A 169 -16.26 4.39 -21.71
N ASP A 170 -17.28 3.99 -20.95
CA ASP A 170 -17.76 4.73 -19.77
C ASP A 170 -16.67 4.87 -18.70
N PHE A 171 -15.81 3.86 -18.55
CA PHE A 171 -14.70 3.93 -17.60
C PHE A 171 -13.67 5.01 -18.00
N ASN A 172 -13.40 5.17 -19.29
CA ASN A 172 -12.46 6.17 -19.78
C ASN A 172 -12.93 7.60 -19.48
N ASP A 173 -14.24 7.83 -19.43
CA ASP A 173 -14.81 9.15 -19.12
C ASP A 173 -14.56 9.58 -17.66
N TYR A 174 -14.26 8.64 -16.74
CA TYR A 174 -13.88 8.94 -15.35
C TYR A 174 -12.39 9.19 -15.17
N LEU A 175 -11.55 8.90 -16.17
CA LEU A 175 -10.12 9.13 -16.10
C LEU A 175 -9.78 10.60 -16.37
N SER A 176 -8.69 11.06 -15.77
CA SER A 176 -8.15 12.40 -16.05
C SER A 176 -7.80 12.55 -17.53
N GLU A 177 -7.97 13.75 -18.09
CA GLU A 177 -7.54 14.09 -19.46
C GLU A 177 -6.03 13.89 -19.69
N HIS A 178 -5.25 13.81 -18.62
CA HIS A 178 -3.82 13.52 -18.65
C HIS A 178 -3.49 12.03 -18.69
N ILE A 179 -4.50 11.15 -18.75
CA ILE A 179 -4.33 9.70 -18.86
C ILE A 179 -4.72 9.27 -20.28
N THR A 180 -3.75 8.76 -21.02
CA THR A 180 -3.98 8.07 -22.30
C THR A 180 -4.00 6.58 -22.07
N VAL A 181 -5.15 5.95 -22.32
CA VAL A 181 -5.30 4.49 -22.22
C VAL A 181 -4.68 3.78 -23.44
N ALA A 182 -4.00 2.68 -23.17
CA ALA A 182 -3.37 1.79 -24.15
C ALA A 182 -3.78 0.34 -23.86
N GLY A 183 -4.87 -0.09 -24.48
CA GLY A 183 -5.41 -1.43 -24.33
C GLY A 183 -6.69 -1.59 -25.14
N ASN A 184 -7.38 -2.70 -24.91
CA ASN A 184 -8.59 -3.03 -25.65
C ASN A 184 -9.80 -2.33 -25.04
N THR A 185 -10.81 -2.06 -25.87
CA THR A 185 -12.14 -1.68 -25.37
C THR A 185 -12.89 -2.95 -25.01
N VAL A 186 -13.38 -3.03 -23.78
CA VAL A 186 -14.20 -4.16 -23.28
C VAL A 186 -15.63 -3.69 -23.00
N GLU A 187 -16.62 -4.55 -23.22
CA GLU A 187 -18.02 -4.20 -22.91
C GLU A 187 -18.28 -4.26 -21.41
N GLU A 188 -17.87 -5.35 -20.77
CA GLU A 188 -17.95 -5.54 -19.33
C GLU A 188 -16.53 -5.47 -18.72
N PRO A 189 -16.27 -4.51 -17.81
CA PRO A 189 -14.99 -4.47 -17.11
C PRO A 189 -14.91 -5.59 -16.07
N ASP A 190 -13.70 -6.04 -15.78
CA ASP A 190 -13.43 -6.90 -14.62
C ASP A 190 -13.93 -6.18 -13.33
N ILE A 191 -14.62 -6.92 -12.44
CA ILE A 191 -15.21 -6.38 -11.21
C ILE A 191 -14.48 -6.96 -10.01
N HIS A 192 -14.10 -6.09 -9.09
CA HIS A 192 -13.52 -6.47 -7.81
C HIS A 192 -14.49 -6.11 -6.68
N LEU A 193 -14.83 -7.08 -5.83
CA LEU A 193 -15.61 -6.82 -4.62
C LEU A 193 -14.67 -6.61 -3.45
N ILE A 194 -14.69 -5.39 -2.92
CA ILE A 194 -13.88 -4.97 -1.78
C ILE A 194 -14.75 -5.06 -0.51
N LEU A 195 -14.58 -6.13 0.25
CA LEU A 195 -15.28 -6.35 1.53
C LEU A 195 -14.48 -5.67 2.65
N GLU A 196 -14.78 -4.40 2.91
CA GLU A 196 -14.16 -3.64 4.01
C GLU A 196 -14.81 -3.97 5.35
N TYR A 197 -14.01 -3.90 6.42
CA TYR A 197 -14.50 -4.04 7.79
C TYR A 197 -13.71 -3.13 8.74
N PRO A 198 -14.38 -2.46 9.70
CA PRO A 198 -13.70 -1.62 10.67
C PRO A 198 -13.00 -2.44 11.76
N SER A 199 -12.12 -1.78 12.52
CA SER A 199 -11.55 -2.35 13.75
C SER A 199 -12.66 -2.70 14.74
N GLY A 200 -12.59 -3.89 15.33
CA GLY A 200 -13.60 -4.38 16.27
C GLY A 200 -14.88 -4.91 15.63
N ALA A 201 -14.99 -4.96 14.29
CA ALA A 201 -16.09 -5.63 13.60
C ALA A 201 -16.24 -7.08 14.08
N ILE A 202 -17.47 -7.58 14.13
CA ILE A 202 -17.79 -8.93 14.62
C ILE A 202 -18.48 -9.72 13.51
N TRP A 203 -18.02 -10.94 13.26
CA TRP A 203 -18.70 -11.90 12.39
C TRP A 203 -18.64 -13.29 13.03
N GLY A 204 -19.79 -13.76 13.53
CA GLY A 204 -19.85 -14.98 14.34
C GLY A 204 -18.96 -14.90 15.59
N PRO A 205 -18.06 -15.88 15.81
CA PRO A 205 -17.13 -15.88 16.95
C PRO A 205 -15.89 -15.00 16.72
N TYR A 206 -15.70 -14.43 15.53
CA TYR A 206 -14.51 -13.67 15.17
C TYR A 206 -14.70 -12.17 15.39
N SER A 207 -13.63 -11.50 15.83
CA SER A 207 -13.56 -10.04 15.87
C SER A 207 -12.29 -9.56 15.19
N SER A 208 -12.41 -8.52 14.37
CA SER A 208 -11.27 -7.98 13.61
C SER A 208 -10.39 -7.08 14.49
N ARG A 209 -9.08 -7.33 14.47
CA ARG A 209 -8.10 -6.57 15.27
C ARG A 209 -7.77 -5.18 14.72
N ARG A 210 -8.02 -4.93 13.43
CA ARG A 210 -7.82 -3.63 12.77
C ARG A 210 -8.74 -3.48 11.57
N ALA A 211 -8.98 -2.24 11.16
CA ALA A 211 -9.71 -1.97 9.91
C ALA A 211 -8.89 -2.49 8.71
N ASN A 212 -9.52 -3.27 7.84
CA ASN A 212 -8.90 -3.78 6.62
C ASN A 212 -9.96 -4.26 5.62
N ARG A 213 -9.52 -4.92 4.55
CA ARG A 213 -10.36 -5.40 3.45
C ARG A 213 -9.98 -6.81 2.96
N TYR A 214 -11.01 -7.59 2.64
CA TYR A 214 -10.92 -8.86 1.93
C TYR A 214 -11.45 -8.67 0.52
N ILE A 215 -10.63 -8.95 -0.50
CA ILE A 215 -11.01 -8.72 -1.91
C ILE A 215 -11.36 -10.05 -2.56
N VAL A 216 -12.43 -10.08 -3.34
CA VAL A 216 -12.74 -11.19 -4.25
C VAL A 216 -13.00 -10.68 -5.65
N HIS A 217 -12.57 -11.46 -6.63
CA HIS A 217 -12.71 -11.12 -8.05
C HIS A 217 -12.90 -12.39 -8.88
N SER A 218 -13.34 -12.21 -10.13
CA SER A 218 -13.50 -13.28 -11.13
C SER A 218 -13.08 -12.72 -12.48
N ASP A 219 -11.80 -12.36 -12.57
CA ASP A 219 -11.25 -11.57 -13.69
C ASP A 219 -10.98 -12.43 -14.92
N ASP A 220 -11.36 -11.92 -16.08
CA ASP A 220 -11.11 -12.55 -17.37
C ASP A 220 -9.92 -11.92 -18.10
N HIS A 221 -9.60 -10.65 -17.85
CA HIS A 221 -8.65 -9.88 -18.66
C HIS A 221 -7.33 -9.60 -17.92
N ASN A 222 -7.41 -9.19 -16.65
CA ASN A 222 -6.25 -8.78 -15.88
C ASN A 222 -5.16 -9.86 -15.72
N PRO A 223 -5.47 -11.14 -15.44
CA PRO A 223 -4.48 -12.21 -15.33
C PRO A 223 -3.69 -12.44 -16.63
N TYR A 224 -4.31 -12.13 -17.78
CA TYR A 224 -3.73 -12.36 -19.10
C TYR A 224 -2.92 -11.17 -19.64
N LEU A 225 -2.86 -10.06 -18.90
CA LEU A 225 -2.16 -8.83 -19.33
C LEU A 225 -2.62 -8.35 -20.71
N ASP A 226 -3.93 -8.43 -21.00
CA ASP A 226 -4.51 -8.27 -22.35
C ASP A 226 -4.13 -6.97 -23.08
N SER A 227 -3.79 -5.93 -22.33
CA SER A 227 -3.38 -4.63 -22.86
C SER A 227 -1.92 -4.56 -23.29
N ILE A 228 -1.11 -5.59 -23.06
CA ILE A 228 0.36 -5.55 -23.27
C ILE A 228 0.75 -5.22 -24.71
N GLU A 229 0.01 -5.69 -25.71
CA GLU A 229 0.36 -5.44 -27.12
C GLU A 229 0.18 -3.96 -27.49
N GLU A 230 -0.98 -3.40 -27.13
CA GLU A 230 -1.31 -2.00 -27.43
C GLU A 230 -0.49 -1.03 -26.59
N PHE A 231 -0.20 -1.41 -25.34
CA PHE A 231 0.71 -0.68 -24.48
C PHE A 231 2.12 -0.60 -25.08
N ASP A 232 2.69 -1.71 -25.52
CA ASP A 232 4.03 -1.76 -26.14
C ASP A 232 4.11 -0.86 -27.39
N LYS A 233 3.09 -0.93 -28.27
CA LYS A 233 3.02 -0.08 -29.48
C LYS A 233 3.07 1.41 -29.13
N LYS A 234 2.29 1.85 -28.13
CA LYS A 234 2.25 3.27 -27.73
C LYS A 234 3.50 3.69 -26.95
N LEU A 235 4.06 2.80 -26.14
CA LEU A 235 5.23 3.04 -25.28
C LEU A 235 6.42 3.61 -26.07
N GLN A 236 6.68 3.07 -27.26
CA GLN A 236 7.79 3.50 -28.12
C GLN A 236 7.72 4.99 -28.50
N SER A 237 6.52 5.48 -28.80
CA SER A 237 6.29 6.89 -29.13
C SER A 237 6.22 7.79 -27.91
N PHE A 238 5.73 7.25 -26.78
CA PHE A 238 5.51 7.99 -25.55
C PHE A 238 6.82 8.39 -24.87
N LYS A 239 7.89 7.57 -24.98
CA LYS A 239 9.23 7.83 -24.42
C LYS A 239 9.17 8.24 -22.93
N PRO A 240 8.73 7.35 -22.04
CA PRO A 240 8.51 7.70 -20.63
C PRO A 240 9.80 8.03 -19.88
N ASP A 241 9.69 8.90 -18.88
CA ASP A 241 10.72 9.16 -17.87
C ASP A 241 10.71 8.05 -16.79
N LEU A 242 9.55 7.42 -16.58
CA LEU A 242 9.34 6.30 -15.66
C LEU A 242 8.42 5.26 -16.30
N LEU A 243 8.83 3.99 -16.25
CA LEU A 243 8.00 2.83 -16.55
C LEU A 243 7.63 2.13 -15.23
N VAL A 244 6.34 1.96 -14.98
CA VAL A 244 5.80 1.27 -13.80
C VAL A 244 5.11 -0.01 -14.24
N VAL A 245 5.43 -1.10 -13.54
CA VAL A 245 4.75 -2.38 -13.67
C VAL A 245 4.12 -2.75 -12.33
N GLY A 246 2.85 -3.18 -12.35
CA GLY A 246 2.05 -3.61 -11.22
C GLY A 246 0.86 -4.46 -11.72
N GLY A 247 -0.03 -4.87 -10.82
CA GLY A 247 -1.21 -5.69 -11.16
C GLY A 247 -0.91 -7.17 -11.41
N LEU A 248 0.35 -7.61 -11.25
CA LEU A 248 0.77 -8.99 -11.53
C LEU A 248 0.22 -10.00 -10.50
N GLN A 249 -0.29 -9.54 -9.35
CA GLN A 249 -0.95 -10.42 -8.37
C GLN A 249 -2.25 -11.01 -8.89
N MET A 250 -2.81 -10.47 -9.98
CA MET A 250 -3.93 -11.09 -10.68
C MET A 250 -3.58 -12.46 -11.28
N MET A 251 -2.29 -12.77 -11.41
CA MET A 251 -1.79 -14.08 -11.85
C MET A 251 -1.61 -15.07 -10.68
N ASP A 252 -1.76 -14.62 -9.43
CA ASP A 252 -1.51 -15.41 -8.22
C ASP A 252 -2.59 -16.50 -8.08
N ASN A 253 -2.17 -17.76 -8.04
CA ASN A 253 -3.07 -18.93 -8.01
C ASN A 253 -4.12 -18.99 -9.13
N PHE A 254 -3.97 -18.20 -10.19
CA PHE A 254 -4.89 -18.20 -11.32
C PHE A 254 -4.71 -19.49 -12.16
N PRO A 255 -5.79 -20.16 -12.60
CA PRO A 255 -5.75 -21.49 -13.22
C PRO A 255 -5.31 -21.43 -14.71
N PHE A 256 -4.11 -20.92 -14.98
CA PHE A 256 -3.53 -20.93 -16.32
C PHE A 256 -3.35 -22.34 -16.86
N LYS A 257 -3.48 -22.51 -18.19
CA LYS A 257 -3.00 -23.75 -18.81
C LYS A 257 -1.47 -23.76 -18.78
N GLN A 258 -0.92 -24.97 -18.84
CA GLN A 258 0.53 -25.18 -18.80
C GLN A 258 1.24 -24.29 -19.85
N GLY A 259 2.19 -23.48 -19.37
CA GLY A 259 3.02 -22.59 -20.21
C GLY A 259 2.39 -21.23 -20.55
N GLU A 260 1.09 -21.01 -20.34
CA GLU A 260 0.45 -19.72 -20.65
C GLU A 260 1.02 -18.58 -19.79
N ARG A 261 1.10 -18.77 -18.47
CA ARG A 261 1.68 -17.80 -17.54
C ARG A 261 3.11 -17.43 -17.89
N GLU A 262 3.94 -18.43 -18.17
CA GLU A 262 5.35 -18.21 -18.53
C GLU A 262 5.47 -17.44 -19.85
N ALA A 263 4.63 -17.73 -20.84
CA ALA A 263 4.63 -16.99 -22.11
C ALA A 263 4.27 -15.51 -21.91
N LEU A 264 3.27 -15.22 -21.08
CA LEU A 264 2.87 -13.85 -20.72
C LEU A 264 4.00 -13.10 -20.00
N LEU A 265 4.60 -13.71 -18.98
CA LEU A 265 5.70 -13.11 -18.23
C LEU A 265 6.97 -12.93 -19.10
N ASN A 266 7.24 -13.83 -20.04
CA ASN A 266 8.33 -13.64 -21.01
C ASN A 266 8.08 -12.45 -21.93
N ARG A 267 6.83 -12.24 -22.37
CA ARG A 267 6.47 -11.06 -23.17
C ARG A 267 6.63 -9.78 -22.36
N LEU A 268 6.21 -9.79 -21.10
CA LEU A 268 6.45 -8.68 -20.17
C LEU A 268 7.95 -8.40 -20.00
N ALA A 269 8.76 -9.44 -19.81
CA ALA A 269 10.22 -9.30 -19.72
C ALA A 269 10.81 -8.65 -20.98
N GLN A 270 10.34 -9.04 -22.17
CA GLN A 270 10.76 -8.41 -23.43
C GLN A 270 10.41 -6.93 -23.46
N LEU A 271 9.18 -6.55 -23.09
CA LEU A 271 8.75 -5.17 -23.00
C LEU A 271 9.62 -4.36 -22.02
N LEU A 272 9.81 -4.86 -20.80
CA LEU A 272 10.64 -4.20 -19.78
C LEU A 272 12.10 -4.07 -20.22
N SER A 273 12.63 -5.08 -20.92
CA SER A 273 14.00 -5.06 -21.46
C SER A 273 14.19 -4.04 -22.59
N SER A 274 13.10 -3.65 -23.28
CA SER A 274 13.13 -2.65 -24.35
C SER A 274 13.23 -1.22 -23.81
N ALA A 275 12.98 -1.01 -22.51
CA ALA A 275 13.04 0.30 -21.88
C ALA A 275 14.47 0.88 -21.96
N SER A 276 14.54 2.15 -22.34
CA SER A 276 15.82 2.88 -22.43
C SER A 276 16.59 2.82 -21.10
N PRO A 277 17.94 2.77 -21.11
CA PRO A 277 18.74 2.89 -19.90
C PRO A 277 18.52 4.20 -19.13
N GLN A 278 17.94 5.23 -19.76
CA GLN A 278 17.58 6.49 -19.11
C GLN A 278 16.17 6.51 -18.52
N THR A 279 15.32 5.52 -18.84
CA THR A 279 13.98 5.38 -18.24
C THR A 279 14.11 4.52 -17.00
N ASN A 280 13.73 5.03 -15.83
CA ASN A 280 13.67 4.22 -14.60
C ASN A 280 12.53 3.20 -14.70
N VAL A 281 12.70 2.04 -14.07
CA VAL A 281 11.70 0.96 -14.07
C VAL A 281 11.34 0.60 -12.63
N HIS A 282 10.08 0.86 -12.27
CA HIS A 282 9.54 0.56 -10.95
C HIS A 282 8.60 -0.64 -11.00
N PHE A 283 8.83 -1.63 -10.15
CA PHE A 283 7.90 -2.73 -9.93
C PHE A 283 7.18 -2.52 -8.58
N GLU A 284 5.88 -2.24 -8.68
CA GLU A 284 4.98 -2.19 -7.53
C GLU A 284 4.53 -3.63 -7.21
N MET A 285 4.99 -4.15 -6.07
CA MET A 285 4.59 -5.45 -5.60
C MET A 285 3.24 -5.39 -4.88
N ALA A 286 2.54 -6.51 -4.86
CA ALA A 286 1.30 -6.70 -4.14
C ALA A 286 1.32 -8.08 -3.44
N SER A 287 0.18 -8.54 -2.97
CA SER A 287 0.09 -9.82 -2.25
C SER A 287 0.34 -10.99 -3.20
N PHE A 288 1.44 -11.71 -3.02
CA PHE A 288 1.74 -12.96 -3.71
C PHE A 288 1.91 -14.09 -2.70
N VAL A 289 1.23 -15.21 -2.93
CA VAL A 289 1.41 -16.44 -2.13
C VAL A 289 1.80 -17.65 -2.98
N ASP A 290 1.68 -17.60 -4.30
CA ASP A 290 2.16 -18.63 -5.23
C ASP A 290 3.70 -18.55 -5.39
N GLU A 291 4.40 -19.52 -4.80
CA GLU A 291 5.87 -19.62 -4.88
C GLU A 291 6.39 -19.72 -6.33
N SER A 292 5.64 -20.37 -7.23
CA SER A 292 6.02 -20.52 -8.63
C SER A 292 5.88 -19.20 -9.39
N LEU A 293 4.78 -18.47 -9.19
CA LEU A 293 4.63 -17.13 -9.76
C LEU A 293 5.74 -16.21 -9.26
N MET A 294 5.95 -16.16 -7.95
CA MET A 294 6.96 -15.28 -7.38
C MET A 294 8.37 -15.62 -7.91
N SER A 295 8.70 -16.90 -8.07
CA SER A 295 9.94 -17.33 -8.73
C SER A 295 10.06 -16.80 -10.17
N ASN A 296 8.98 -16.88 -10.96
CA ASN A 296 8.96 -16.30 -12.30
C ASN A 296 9.14 -14.76 -12.28
N LEU A 297 8.50 -14.06 -11.33
CA LEU A 297 8.63 -12.60 -11.18
C LEU A 297 10.06 -12.18 -10.83
N LEU A 298 10.77 -12.96 -10.01
CA LEU A 298 12.18 -12.70 -9.70
C LEU A 298 13.07 -12.72 -10.95
N ASP A 299 12.80 -13.65 -11.87
CA ASP A 299 13.66 -13.90 -13.02
C ASP A 299 13.25 -13.09 -14.26
N LEU A 300 11.96 -12.77 -14.41
CA LEU A 300 11.40 -12.15 -15.62
C LEU A 300 10.97 -10.69 -15.42
N VAL A 301 10.75 -10.24 -14.19
CA VAL A 301 10.26 -8.87 -13.91
C VAL A 301 11.28 -8.08 -13.08
N LEU A 302 11.63 -8.60 -11.91
CA LEU A 302 12.57 -7.94 -10.99
C LEU A 302 13.93 -7.69 -11.63
N LEU A 303 14.39 -8.59 -12.51
CA LEU A 303 15.62 -8.44 -13.27
C LEU A 303 15.66 -7.13 -14.09
N HIS A 304 14.50 -6.60 -14.49
CA HIS A 304 14.37 -5.41 -15.31
C HIS A 304 13.95 -4.17 -14.52
N ALA A 305 13.79 -4.27 -13.20
CA ALA A 305 13.41 -3.15 -12.33
C ALA A 305 14.63 -2.57 -11.59
N ASP A 306 14.75 -1.25 -11.58
CA ASP A 306 15.72 -0.52 -10.75
C ASP A 306 15.07 0.09 -9.50
N SER A 307 13.75 -0.04 -9.36
CA SER A 307 13.01 0.28 -8.14
C SER A 307 11.95 -0.76 -7.77
N LEU A 308 11.75 -0.94 -6.46
CA LEU A 308 10.66 -1.71 -5.89
C LEU A 308 9.81 -0.89 -4.91
N GLY A 309 8.51 -1.14 -4.91
CA GLY A 309 7.53 -0.67 -3.92
C GLY A 309 6.78 -1.85 -3.31
N MET A 310 6.59 -1.85 -1.99
CA MET A 310 5.94 -2.95 -1.24
C MET A 310 5.58 -2.56 0.19
N ASN A 311 4.74 -3.36 0.87
CA ASN A 311 4.40 -3.24 2.28
C ASN A 311 5.17 -4.22 3.20
N GLU A 312 4.78 -4.27 4.48
CA GLU A 312 5.35 -5.15 5.49
C GLU A 312 5.01 -6.65 5.38
N GLN A 313 4.06 -7.03 4.53
CA GLN A 313 3.73 -8.42 4.18
C GLN A 313 4.56 -8.90 3.00
N GLU A 314 4.69 -8.09 1.95
CA GLU A 314 5.44 -8.44 0.75
C GLU A 314 6.96 -8.55 0.98
N LEU A 315 7.55 -7.63 1.75
CA LEU A 315 9.00 -7.61 2.02
C LEU A 315 9.54 -8.93 2.62
N PRO A 316 8.99 -9.45 3.75
CA PRO A 316 9.45 -10.73 4.29
C PRO A 316 9.17 -11.90 3.33
N ASN A 317 8.06 -11.88 2.60
CA ASN A 317 7.72 -12.95 1.65
C ASN A 317 8.74 -13.04 0.52
N LEU A 318 9.13 -11.90 -0.05
CA LEU A 318 10.18 -11.83 -1.06
C LEU A 318 11.53 -12.33 -0.53
N LEU A 319 11.91 -11.94 0.69
CA LEU A 319 13.13 -12.43 1.34
C LEU A 319 13.10 -13.93 1.59
N SER A 320 11.96 -14.48 2.01
CA SER A 320 11.80 -15.92 2.24
C SER A 320 12.09 -16.72 0.96
N LEU A 321 11.64 -16.24 -0.19
CA LEU A 321 11.94 -16.89 -1.48
C LEU A 321 13.41 -16.85 -1.86
N PHE A 322 14.07 -15.70 -1.68
CA PHE A 322 15.51 -15.60 -1.92
C PHE A 322 16.32 -16.55 -1.04
N ARG A 323 15.78 -16.96 0.11
CA ARG A 323 16.37 -17.94 1.04
C ARG A 323 15.95 -19.37 0.77
N GLY A 324 15.02 -19.62 -0.16
CA GLY A 324 14.42 -20.94 -0.38
C GLY A 324 13.58 -21.44 0.81
N SER A 325 13.01 -20.52 1.58
CA SER A 325 12.08 -20.81 2.68
C SER A 325 10.64 -20.48 2.28
N THR A 326 9.68 -21.08 2.97
CA THR A 326 8.24 -20.94 2.69
C THR A 326 7.74 -19.51 2.88
N VAL A 327 6.86 -19.09 1.99
CA VAL A 327 6.16 -17.80 2.06
C VAL A 327 5.16 -17.80 3.22
N THR A 328 5.03 -16.67 3.92
CA THR A 328 4.07 -16.52 5.02
C THR A 328 2.83 -15.75 4.56
N VAL A 329 1.65 -16.35 4.72
CA VAL A 329 0.37 -15.74 4.34
C VAL A 329 -0.01 -14.57 5.26
N LEU A 330 0.43 -14.60 6.52
CA LEU A 330 0.19 -13.55 7.52
C LEU A 330 1.53 -13.06 8.08
N SER A 331 1.78 -11.75 8.00
CA SER A 331 2.94 -11.11 8.62
C SER A 331 2.54 -10.24 9.84
N ASP A 332 3.54 -9.72 10.55
CA ASP A 332 3.32 -8.77 11.65
C ASP A 332 2.74 -7.46 11.10
N PRO A 333 1.50 -7.08 11.48
CA PRO A 333 0.87 -5.86 10.98
C PRO A 333 1.47 -4.55 11.53
N ASN A 334 2.33 -4.63 12.55
CA ASN A 334 2.96 -3.47 13.18
C ASN A 334 4.47 -3.70 13.39
N PRO A 335 5.24 -3.91 12.29
CA PRO A 335 6.64 -4.25 12.42
C PRO A 335 7.43 -3.08 13.01
N ARG A 336 8.45 -3.40 13.81
CA ARG A 336 9.41 -2.40 14.28
C ARG A 336 10.21 -1.85 13.09
N VAL A 337 10.48 -0.53 13.10
CA VAL A 337 11.32 0.14 12.08
C VAL A 337 12.64 -0.61 11.87
N ALA A 338 13.32 -0.99 12.95
CA ALA A 338 14.56 -1.76 12.93
C ALA A 338 14.45 -3.06 12.12
N THR A 339 13.34 -3.79 12.25
CA THR A 339 13.11 -5.04 11.53
C THR A 339 12.97 -4.79 10.05
N VAL A 340 12.15 -3.80 9.67
CA VAL A 340 11.93 -3.45 8.26
C VAL A 340 13.23 -2.95 7.62
N LEU A 341 13.99 -2.09 8.29
CA LEU A 341 15.27 -1.60 7.76
C LEU A 341 16.30 -2.72 7.59
N ASP A 342 16.40 -3.68 8.52
CA ASP A 342 17.28 -4.84 8.37
C ASP A 342 16.88 -5.70 7.15
N GLN A 343 15.58 -5.93 6.97
CA GLN A 343 15.04 -6.67 5.82
C GLN A 343 15.27 -5.93 4.50
N MET A 344 15.04 -4.61 4.47
CA MET A 344 15.28 -3.78 3.29
C MET A 344 16.75 -3.85 2.87
N ARG A 345 17.69 -3.69 3.81
CA ARG A 345 19.14 -3.80 3.53
C ARG A 345 19.50 -5.18 2.99
N GLU A 346 18.94 -6.24 3.58
CA GLU A 346 19.21 -7.60 3.13
C GLU A 346 18.71 -7.84 1.71
N LEU A 347 17.48 -7.43 1.40
CA LEU A 347 16.91 -7.54 0.06
C LEU A 347 17.77 -6.78 -0.94
N TYR A 348 18.09 -5.52 -0.60
CA TYR A 348 18.93 -4.66 -1.43
C TYR A 348 20.28 -5.30 -1.76
N ARG A 349 20.92 -5.90 -0.74
CA ARG A 349 22.20 -6.60 -0.88
C ARG A 349 22.07 -7.85 -1.75
N ILE A 350 21.04 -8.68 -1.55
CA ILE A 350 20.86 -9.95 -2.28
C ILE A 350 20.59 -9.67 -3.76
N VAL A 351 19.66 -8.76 -4.06
CA VAL A 351 19.30 -8.40 -5.44
C VAL A 351 20.52 -7.85 -6.17
N ASN A 352 21.24 -6.89 -5.57
CA ASN A 352 22.41 -6.30 -6.20
C ASN A 352 23.62 -7.25 -6.27
N LEU A 353 23.76 -8.20 -5.34
CA LEU A 353 24.76 -9.26 -5.45
C LEU A 353 24.47 -10.17 -6.65
N ARG A 354 23.21 -10.58 -6.83
CA ARG A 354 22.79 -11.39 -7.98
C ARG A 354 23.01 -10.66 -9.30
N HIS A 355 22.69 -9.36 -9.36
CA HIS A 355 22.99 -8.51 -10.52
C HIS A 355 24.50 -8.49 -10.83
N ARG A 356 25.36 -8.21 -9.84
CA ARG A 356 26.82 -8.19 -10.03
C ARG A 356 27.41 -9.54 -10.46
N GLN A 357 26.89 -10.64 -9.93
CA GLN A 357 27.37 -11.99 -10.26
C GLN A 357 26.96 -12.44 -11.67
N THR A 358 25.75 -12.08 -12.10
CA THR A 358 25.21 -12.50 -13.41
C THR A 358 25.56 -11.52 -14.53
N GLY A 359 25.82 -10.25 -14.19
CA GLY A 359 25.99 -9.16 -15.16
C GLY A 359 24.72 -8.87 -15.97
N ARG A 360 23.55 -9.35 -15.53
CA ARG A 360 22.27 -9.24 -16.23
C ARG A 360 21.33 -8.27 -15.52
N GLY A 361 20.44 -7.67 -16.29
CA GLY A 361 19.36 -6.84 -15.76
C GLY A 361 19.83 -5.49 -15.24
N ARG A 362 18.98 -4.85 -14.43
CA ARG A 362 19.24 -3.56 -13.79
C ARG A 362 19.66 -3.75 -12.34
N ALA A 363 20.51 -2.85 -11.85
CA ALA A 363 20.80 -2.76 -10.43
C ALA A 363 19.59 -2.14 -9.70
N LEU A 364 19.25 -2.68 -8.54
CA LEU A 364 18.26 -2.07 -7.66
C LEU A 364 18.88 -0.81 -7.04
N THR A 365 18.30 0.35 -7.36
CA THR A 365 18.78 1.67 -6.91
C THR A 365 17.79 2.41 -6.03
N ARG A 366 16.56 1.88 -5.89
CA ARG A 366 15.52 2.42 -5.01
C ARG A 366 14.63 1.31 -4.43
N LEU A 367 14.41 1.33 -3.13
CA LEU A 367 13.44 0.46 -2.45
C LEU A 367 12.56 1.31 -1.53
N HIS A 368 11.24 1.26 -1.73
CA HIS A 368 10.26 1.94 -0.89
C HIS A 368 9.41 0.90 -0.18
N VAL A 369 9.43 0.90 1.15
CA VAL A 369 8.54 0.10 1.98
C VAL A 369 7.55 1.01 2.69
N HIS A 370 6.27 0.79 2.45
CA HIS A 370 5.17 1.52 3.07
C HIS A 370 4.48 0.68 4.14
N THR A 371 4.44 1.19 5.37
CA THR A 371 3.77 0.54 6.50
C THR A 371 2.68 1.45 7.07
N LEU A 372 1.86 0.91 7.96
CA LEU A 372 0.86 1.70 8.69
C LEU A 372 1.48 2.86 9.49
N ALA A 373 2.60 2.61 10.18
CA ALA A 373 3.17 3.57 11.14
C ALA A 373 4.22 4.51 10.55
N PHE A 374 4.90 4.10 9.47
CA PHE A 374 5.98 4.85 8.86
C PHE A 374 6.19 4.47 7.39
N GLN A 375 6.84 5.37 6.66
CA GLN A 375 7.36 5.16 5.32
C GLN A 375 8.88 5.05 5.40
N ALA A 376 9.48 4.12 4.65
CA ALA A 376 10.92 3.96 4.56
C ALA A 376 11.38 3.86 3.10
N MET A 377 12.41 4.62 2.73
CA MET A 377 13.02 4.60 1.40
C MET A 377 14.53 4.39 1.51
N ILE A 378 15.09 3.48 0.71
CA ILE A 378 16.52 3.35 0.43
C ILE A 378 16.76 3.81 -1.00
N VAL A 379 17.73 4.69 -1.22
CA VAL A 379 18.11 5.20 -2.55
C VAL A 379 19.63 5.23 -2.71
N THR A 380 20.16 4.61 -3.77
CA THR A 380 21.60 4.66 -4.08
C THR A 380 22.03 6.07 -4.46
N HIS A 381 23.16 6.52 -3.90
CA HIS A 381 23.78 7.80 -4.23
C HIS A 381 24.20 7.85 -5.70
N GLY A 382 23.93 8.99 -6.36
CA GLY A 382 24.23 9.17 -7.78
C GLY A 382 23.30 8.42 -8.74
N SER A 383 22.28 7.71 -8.23
CA SER A 383 21.19 7.21 -9.07
C SER A 383 20.33 8.36 -9.62
N GLN A 384 19.41 8.03 -10.51
CA GLN A 384 18.54 9.02 -11.15
C GLN A 384 17.40 9.51 -10.23
N TRP A 385 17.17 8.81 -9.11
CA TRP A 385 16.12 9.14 -8.16
C TRP A 385 16.45 10.40 -7.36
N LYS A 386 15.52 11.36 -7.38
CA LYS A 386 15.71 12.67 -6.74
C LYS A 386 14.96 12.76 -5.40
N ASN A 387 15.28 13.78 -4.62
CA ASN A 387 14.43 14.31 -3.54
C ASN A 387 13.90 13.31 -2.50
N THR A 388 14.69 12.29 -2.12
CA THR A 388 14.25 11.19 -1.24
C THR A 388 13.48 11.66 -0.02
N MET A 389 14.01 12.65 0.72
CA MET A 389 13.39 13.20 1.93
C MET A 389 11.97 13.75 1.66
N SER A 390 11.78 14.54 0.59
CA SER A 390 10.47 15.10 0.25
C SER A 390 9.51 14.02 -0.27
N ALA A 391 10.03 13.05 -1.02
CA ALA A 391 9.26 11.90 -1.49
C ALA A 391 8.74 11.04 -0.32
N THR A 392 9.58 10.77 0.69
CA THR A 392 9.17 10.04 1.90
C THR A 392 8.12 10.82 2.70
N ALA A 393 8.26 12.15 2.79
CA ALA A 393 7.24 13.00 3.44
C ALA A 393 5.89 12.94 2.70
N LYS A 394 5.91 13.07 1.37
CA LYS A 394 4.70 13.04 0.54
C LYS A 394 4.01 11.68 0.57
N ALA A 395 4.78 10.60 0.51
CA ALA A 395 4.27 9.24 0.70
C ALA A 395 3.54 9.10 2.05
N SER A 396 4.13 9.62 3.13
CA SER A 396 3.52 9.58 4.48
C SER A 396 2.21 10.38 4.56
N LEU A 397 2.20 11.61 4.05
CA LEU A 397 1.00 12.46 4.05
C LEU A 397 -0.11 11.86 3.17
N THR A 398 0.26 11.27 2.04
CA THR A 398 -0.69 10.63 1.11
C THR A 398 -1.38 9.43 1.73
N ALA A 399 -0.67 8.66 2.58
CA ALA A 399 -1.30 7.57 3.34
C ALA A 399 -2.50 8.06 4.15
N ASN A 400 -2.38 9.19 4.86
CA ASN A 400 -3.52 9.78 5.58
C ASN A 400 -4.60 10.29 4.63
N ARG A 401 -4.21 11.10 3.64
CA ARG A 401 -5.15 11.77 2.72
C ARG A 401 -6.04 10.76 1.99
N HIS A 402 -5.45 9.66 1.52
CA HIS A 402 -6.17 8.58 0.88
C HIS A 402 -7.10 7.88 1.87
N VAL A 403 -6.57 7.43 3.01
CA VAL A 403 -7.35 6.62 3.97
C VAL A 403 -8.49 7.41 4.61
N CYS A 404 -8.28 8.70 4.89
CA CYS A 404 -9.31 9.60 5.40
C CYS A 404 -10.21 10.19 4.29
N GLY A 405 -9.93 9.93 3.00
CA GLY A 405 -10.73 10.46 1.89
C GLY A 405 -10.71 11.99 1.78
N SER A 406 -9.61 12.65 2.14
CA SER A 406 -9.50 14.12 2.17
C SER A 406 -8.14 14.60 1.66
N ALA A 407 -8.13 15.66 0.85
CA ALA A 407 -6.89 16.31 0.41
C ALA A 407 -6.12 16.99 1.56
N ASN A 408 -6.85 17.43 2.59
CA ASN A 408 -6.27 18.04 3.79
C ASN A 408 -6.31 17.06 4.96
N ILE A 409 -5.23 17.07 5.76
CA ILE A 409 -5.16 16.25 6.96
C ILE A 409 -5.83 17.00 8.11
N ASP A 410 -6.88 16.41 8.66
CA ASP A 410 -7.54 16.86 9.88
C ASP A 410 -6.83 16.24 11.10
N PRO A 411 -6.15 17.04 11.95
CA PRO A 411 -5.46 16.52 13.13
C PRO A 411 -6.40 15.80 14.10
N SER A 412 -7.69 16.16 14.16
CA SER A 412 -8.65 15.50 15.03
C SER A 412 -8.98 14.06 14.61
N LYS A 413 -8.70 13.73 13.34
CA LYS A 413 -8.89 12.41 12.73
C LYS A 413 -7.58 11.68 12.45
N ALA A 414 -6.50 12.13 13.08
CA ALA A 414 -5.16 11.61 12.86
C ALA A 414 -4.48 11.21 14.17
N ARG A 415 -3.66 10.17 14.11
CA ARG A 415 -2.87 9.71 15.25
C ARG A 415 -1.45 9.37 14.83
N LEU A 416 -0.49 9.85 15.60
CA LEU A 416 0.90 9.41 15.50
C LEU A 416 1.08 8.14 16.35
N ILE A 417 1.42 7.02 15.69
CA ILE A 417 1.65 5.73 16.36
C ILE A 417 3.13 5.29 16.35
N LEU A 418 3.99 6.02 15.65
CA LEU A 418 5.45 5.79 15.72
C LEU A 418 5.98 6.27 17.06
N ASP A 419 6.83 5.45 17.69
CA ASP A 419 7.50 5.77 18.94
C ASP A 419 8.35 7.06 18.85
N GLU A 420 8.66 7.66 20.00
CA GLU A 420 9.48 8.88 20.10
C GLU A 420 10.93 8.68 19.61
N SER A 421 11.36 7.44 19.45
CA SER A 421 12.62 7.08 18.82
C SER A 421 12.55 5.65 18.28
N PHE A 422 13.35 5.36 17.26
CA PHE A 422 13.48 4.01 16.71
C PHE A 422 14.94 3.62 16.57
N SER A 423 15.23 2.32 16.67
CA SER A 423 16.55 1.77 16.36
C SER A 423 16.71 1.58 14.84
N VAL A 424 17.90 1.83 14.32
CA VAL A 424 18.18 1.66 12.87
C VAL A 424 18.39 0.19 12.47
N SER A 425 18.64 -0.69 13.44
CA SER A 425 18.81 -2.13 13.26
C SER A 425 18.42 -2.89 14.54
N ARG A 426 18.12 -4.19 14.42
CA ARG A 426 17.85 -5.08 15.57
C ARG A 426 19.12 -5.51 16.31
N ARG A 427 20.30 -5.21 15.78
CA ARG A 427 21.58 -5.56 16.39
C ARG A 427 21.73 -4.90 17.76
N GLU A 428 22.34 -5.62 18.70
CA GLU A 428 22.66 -5.09 20.02
C GLU A 428 23.57 -3.86 19.89
N GLY A 429 23.28 -2.81 20.67
CA GLY A 429 24.00 -1.53 20.58
C GLY A 429 23.67 -0.67 19.36
N SER A 430 22.65 -1.03 18.56
CA SER A 430 22.24 -0.22 17.40
C SER A 430 21.88 1.22 17.78
N GLN A 431 22.33 2.16 16.95
CA GLN A 431 21.98 3.58 17.07
C GLN A 431 20.46 3.77 17.09
N ARG A 432 20.00 4.67 17.96
CA ARG A 432 18.61 5.13 18.01
C ARG A 432 18.50 6.52 17.43
N ILE A 433 17.49 6.73 16.60
CA ILE A 433 17.14 8.03 16.02
C ILE A 433 15.90 8.56 16.76
N PRO A 434 15.98 9.73 17.43
CA PRO A 434 14.81 10.37 18.02
C PRO A 434 13.93 10.99 16.93
N LEU A 435 12.60 10.86 17.08
CA LEU A 435 11.64 11.54 16.23
C LEU A 435 11.59 13.03 16.60
N GLN A 436 12.18 13.87 15.75
CA GLN A 436 12.19 15.32 15.95
C GLN A 436 10.96 15.95 15.29
N GLU A 437 10.08 16.57 16.07
CA GLU A 437 8.84 17.17 15.56
C GLU A 437 9.08 18.27 14.51
N SER A 438 10.18 19.02 14.64
CA SER A 438 10.60 20.07 13.71
C SER A 438 11.20 19.54 12.41
N ARG A 439 11.65 18.27 12.41
CA ARG A 439 12.26 17.57 11.27
C ARG A 439 11.86 16.08 11.31
N PRO A 440 10.59 15.76 11.02
CA PRO A 440 10.03 14.43 11.26
C PRO A 440 10.52 13.37 10.26
N VAL A 441 11.04 13.80 9.10
CA VAL A 441 11.73 12.90 8.18
C VAL A 441 13.18 12.76 8.61
N SER A 442 13.54 11.55 9.06
CA SER A 442 14.89 11.21 9.46
C SER A 442 15.62 10.58 8.28
N CYS A 443 16.62 11.28 7.74
CA CYS A 443 17.49 10.76 6.69
C CYS A 443 18.94 10.66 7.15
N TRP A 444 19.62 9.58 6.75
CA TRP A 444 21.04 9.36 7.00
C TRP A 444 21.66 8.53 5.87
N THR A 445 22.99 8.55 5.78
CA THR A 445 23.74 7.79 4.78
C THR A 445 24.30 6.51 5.41
N GLU A 446 24.22 5.42 4.67
CA GLU A 446 24.91 4.16 4.95
C GLU A 446 25.56 3.64 3.66
N ASP A 447 26.87 3.37 3.72
CA ASP A 447 27.66 2.90 2.57
C ASP A 447 27.44 3.76 1.30
N GLU A 448 26.70 3.21 0.34
CA GLU A 448 26.43 3.78 -0.99
C GLU A 448 24.99 4.28 -1.16
N TYR A 449 24.18 4.30 -0.10
CA TYR A 449 22.77 4.70 -0.16
C TYR A 449 22.35 5.66 0.98
N GLU A 450 21.35 6.47 0.66
CA GLU A 450 20.59 7.26 1.62
C GLU A 450 19.38 6.46 2.09
N ILE A 451 19.11 6.50 3.39
CA ILE A 451 17.89 5.96 3.98
C ILE A 451 17.09 7.12 4.56
N CYS A 452 15.81 7.20 4.22
CA CYS A 452 14.87 8.15 4.81
C CYS A 452 13.68 7.41 5.44
N VAL A 453 13.30 7.82 6.65
CA VAL A 453 12.11 7.32 7.37
C VAL A 453 11.23 8.50 7.76
N ALA A 454 9.94 8.43 7.44
CA ALA A 454 8.94 9.42 7.86
C ALA A 454 7.81 8.75 8.66
N PRO A 455 7.36 9.33 9.78
CA PRO A 455 6.18 8.83 10.49
C PRO A 455 4.93 9.02 9.63
N VAL A 456 3.97 8.11 9.73
CA VAL A 456 2.63 8.26 9.15
C VAL A 456 1.69 8.86 10.21
N LEU A 457 0.87 9.80 9.80
CA LEU A 457 -0.27 10.29 10.59
C LEU A 457 -1.46 9.38 10.30
N VAL A 458 -1.65 8.35 11.11
CA VAL A 458 -2.65 7.31 10.83
C VAL A 458 -4.05 7.86 10.97
N CYS A 459 -4.89 7.64 9.95
CA CYS A 459 -6.29 8.04 9.97
C CYS A 459 -7.04 7.25 11.05
N THR A 460 -7.82 7.94 11.91
CA THR A 460 -8.64 7.30 12.94
C THR A 460 -10.09 7.09 12.50
N GLU A 461 -10.54 7.81 11.46
CA GLU A 461 -11.86 7.67 10.83
C GLU A 461 -11.68 7.23 9.38
N VAL A 462 -11.51 5.92 9.19
CA VAL A 462 -11.19 5.31 7.89
C VAL A 462 -12.36 5.49 6.92
N TYR A 463 -12.09 6.09 5.76
CA TYR A 463 -13.00 6.18 4.63
C TYR A 463 -12.77 5.05 3.63
N GLN A 464 -11.51 4.71 3.30
CA GLN A 464 -11.17 3.65 2.36
C GLN A 464 -9.75 3.13 2.60
N THR A 465 -9.52 1.84 2.43
CA THR A 465 -8.18 1.23 2.57
C THR A 465 -7.64 0.64 1.26
N ALA A 466 -8.53 0.24 0.35
CA ALA A 466 -8.16 -0.22 -0.98
C ALA A 466 -7.40 0.86 -1.76
N GLY A 467 -6.37 0.46 -2.52
CA GLY A 467 -5.50 1.39 -3.26
C GLY A 467 -4.53 2.22 -2.39
N GLY A 468 -4.42 1.94 -1.09
CA GLY A 468 -3.58 2.72 -0.17
C GLY A 468 -2.09 2.67 -0.54
N GLY A 469 -1.53 1.49 -0.75
CA GLY A 469 -0.13 1.30 -1.17
C GLY A 469 0.15 1.99 -2.51
N ASP A 470 -0.69 1.73 -3.50
CA ASP A 470 -0.61 2.32 -4.84
C ASP A 470 -0.54 3.86 -4.81
N ASN A 471 -1.42 4.49 -4.03
CA ASN A 471 -1.42 5.94 -3.87
C ASN A 471 -0.15 6.45 -3.20
N ILE A 472 0.34 5.74 -2.18
CA ILE A 472 1.56 6.09 -1.43
C ILE A 472 2.79 6.01 -2.33
N SER A 473 2.95 4.89 -3.05
CA SER A 473 4.06 4.65 -3.98
C SER A 473 4.04 5.66 -5.12
N ALA A 474 2.89 5.86 -5.77
CA ALA A 474 2.73 6.83 -6.85
C ALA A 474 3.05 8.26 -6.41
N ALA A 475 2.53 8.71 -5.26
CA ALA A 475 2.79 10.06 -4.76
C ALA A 475 4.26 10.28 -4.40
N GLY A 476 4.93 9.25 -3.88
CA GLY A 476 6.37 9.27 -3.63
C GLY A 476 7.18 9.39 -4.92
N LEU A 477 6.91 8.51 -5.91
CA LEU A 477 7.60 8.45 -7.20
C LEU A 477 7.59 9.78 -7.95
N VAL A 478 6.47 10.50 -7.92
CA VAL A 478 6.31 11.79 -8.61
C VAL A 478 7.39 12.81 -8.22
N LEU A 479 7.85 12.82 -6.97
CA LEU A 479 8.92 13.75 -6.55
C LEU A 479 10.34 13.26 -6.88
N GLN A 480 10.49 12.01 -7.31
CA GLN A 480 11.79 11.38 -7.53
C GLN A 480 12.17 11.28 -9.00
N ILE A 481 11.28 11.64 -9.93
CA ILE A 481 11.51 11.61 -11.39
C ILE A 481 11.89 12.98 -11.94
#